data_AF-A0A1C5G114-F1
#
_entry.id   AF-A0A1C5G114-F1
#
_cell.length_a   1.000
_cell.length_b   1.000
_cell.length_c   1.000
_cell.angle_alpha   90.00
_cell.angle_beta   90.00
_cell.angle_gamma   90.00
#
_symmetry.space_group_name_H-M   'P 1'
#
loop_
_entity.id
_entity.type
_entity.pdbx_description
1 polymer ?
#
loop_
_entity_poly.entity_id
_entity_poly.type
_entity_poly.pdbx_seq_one_letter_code
_entity_poly.pdbx_strand_id
1 'polypeptide(L)'
;AAVVAGGLSLEDGARVVALRSQAIARGLAGHGGMMSVSLPVEEVRERIAAWDGRISVAAVNGPGAIVVSGEPDALRELQAECEAEGVRAKLIPVDYASHSAQVEQIHDELLRILAPIRPRTSRTLFHSTVTGEPLDTAGLDAAYWARNLRETVRLEEATRALLTGGHRLFVEVSPHPVLAAAMEATVEAADGSAAVIGTLRREEGGPERMLLSLAQAYVHGAEADWRGLFAGRGARRVDLPTYAFQRARHWVEPQVGPVAESATGPAEAEFWSAVENADLDTLTATLGADADAPLSEVLPLLSSWRSRLSDQALLDSWRYRVGWQSLDEQRPPALPARLLVAVPAEAGPADSGAVDSGAAETGAIETGAAEAG
;
A
#
# COMPACT_ATOMS: atom_id res chain seq x y z
N ALA A 1 -20.08 8.73 11.16
CA ALA A 1 -18.67 8.69 11.60
C ALA A 1 -18.54 8.31 13.08
N ALA A 2 -18.98 9.14 14.04
CA ALA A 2 -18.75 8.91 15.48
C ALA A 2 -19.24 7.55 16.00
N VAL A 3 -20.43 7.10 15.58
CA VAL A 3 -20.97 5.77 15.94
C VAL A 3 -20.14 4.64 15.34
N VAL A 4 -19.75 4.74 14.07
CA VAL A 4 -18.97 3.71 13.36
C VAL A 4 -17.58 3.55 13.97
N ALA A 5 -16.96 4.65 14.40
CA ALA A 5 -15.70 4.62 15.13
C ALA A 5 -15.84 4.02 16.55
N GLY A 6 -17.05 3.94 17.10
CA GLY A 6 -17.30 3.54 18.48
C GLY A 6 -17.16 4.69 19.49
N GLY A 7 -17.04 5.93 19.00
CA GLY A 7 -16.98 7.13 19.84
C GLY A 7 -18.33 7.53 20.45
N LEU A 8 -19.44 7.10 19.84
CA LEU A 8 -20.79 7.20 20.39
C LEU A 8 -21.50 5.85 20.29
N SER A 9 -22.39 5.58 21.24
CA SER A 9 -23.33 4.47 21.13
C SER A 9 -24.33 4.71 19.99
N LEU A 10 -25.00 3.66 19.52
CA LEU A 10 -26.08 3.81 18.54
C LEU A 10 -27.23 4.68 19.08
N GLU A 11 -27.55 4.54 20.36
CA GLU A 11 -28.58 5.35 21.03
C GLU A 11 -28.18 6.83 21.07
N ASP A 12 -26.94 7.15 21.45
CA ASP A 12 -26.46 8.52 21.48
C ASP A 12 -26.36 9.10 20.07
N GLY A 13 -25.91 8.31 19.09
CA GLY A 13 -25.91 8.72 17.69
C GLY A 13 -27.31 9.05 17.16
N ALA A 14 -28.30 8.21 17.49
CA ALA A 14 -29.70 8.44 17.15
C ALA A 14 -30.25 9.70 17.86
N ARG A 15 -29.87 9.91 19.12
CA ARG A 15 -30.23 11.10 19.90
C ARG A 15 -29.68 12.38 19.25
N VAL A 16 -28.39 12.39 18.90
CA VAL A 16 -27.75 13.55 18.24
C VAL A 16 -28.47 13.89 16.95
N VAL A 17 -28.65 12.92 16.04
CA VAL A 17 -29.26 13.22 14.74
C VAL A 17 -30.72 13.65 14.87
N ALA A 18 -31.53 12.97 15.69
CA ALA A 18 -32.94 13.28 15.83
C ALA A 18 -33.19 14.64 16.50
N LEU A 19 -32.52 14.92 17.62
CA LEU A 19 -32.72 16.15 18.38
C LEU A 19 -32.14 17.36 17.65
N ARG A 20 -30.98 17.21 16.98
CA ARG A 20 -30.42 18.25 16.10
C ARG A 20 -31.40 18.61 14.97
N SER A 21 -31.94 17.61 14.27
CA SER A 21 -32.89 17.86 13.18
C SER A 21 -34.18 18.52 13.69
N GLN A 22 -34.68 18.17 14.88
CA GLN A 22 -35.85 18.82 15.47
C GLN A 22 -35.57 20.29 15.84
N ALA A 23 -34.40 20.60 16.40
CA ALA A 23 -34.01 21.97 16.72
C ALA A 23 -33.91 22.82 15.44
N ILE A 24 -33.28 22.29 14.38
CA ILE A 24 -33.20 22.95 13.07
C ILE A 24 -34.61 23.21 12.51
N ALA A 25 -35.47 22.18 12.50
CA ALA A 25 -36.82 22.29 11.95
C ALA A 25 -37.69 23.32 12.67
N ARG A 26 -37.48 23.52 13.98
CA ARG A 26 -38.25 24.48 14.78
C ARG A 26 -37.68 25.89 14.74
N GLY A 27 -36.35 26.01 14.75
CA GLY A 27 -35.68 27.30 14.95
C GLY A 27 -35.18 27.95 13.67
N LEU A 28 -34.83 27.17 12.63
CA LEU A 28 -34.10 27.69 11.46
C LEU A 28 -34.84 27.49 10.13
N ALA A 29 -35.70 26.47 10.02
CA ALA A 29 -36.42 26.18 8.79
C ALA A 29 -37.25 27.39 8.31
N GLY A 30 -37.20 27.67 7.02
CA GLY A 30 -37.84 28.81 6.36
C GLY A 30 -37.05 30.13 6.39
N HIS A 31 -35.92 30.21 7.13
CA HIS A 31 -35.19 31.47 7.35
C HIS A 31 -33.83 31.53 6.64
N GLY A 32 -33.44 30.48 5.94
CA GLY A 32 -32.13 30.40 5.29
C GLY A 32 -32.10 29.47 4.08
N GLY A 33 -30.93 29.38 3.47
CA GLY A 33 -30.66 28.44 2.39
C GLY A 33 -29.19 28.08 2.32
N MET A 34 -28.85 27.21 1.37
CA MET A 34 -27.47 26.83 1.06
C MET A 34 -27.25 26.72 -0.44
N MET A 35 -26.04 26.99 -0.91
CA MET A 35 -25.67 27.01 -2.32
C MET A 35 -24.28 26.44 -2.53
N SER A 36 -24.11 25.53 -3.49
CA SER A 36 -22.80 25.10 -3.96
C SER A 36 -22.24 26.10 -4.97
N VAL A 37 -20.97 26.47 -4.83
CA VAL A 37 -20.24 27.42 -5.69
C VAL A 37 -18.96 26.75 -6.17
N SER A 38 -18.74 26.74 -7.49
CA SER A 38 -17.56 26.14 -8.13
C SER A 38 -16.39 27.13 -8.24
N LEU A 39 -15.87 27.58 -7.09
CA LEU A 39 -14.72 28.49 -6.97
C LEU A 39 -13.82 28.08 -5.81
N PRO A 40 -12.55 28.53 -5.77
CA PRO A 40 -11.70 28.44 -4.59
C PRO A 40 -12.27 29.19 -3.38
N VAL A 41 -11.94 28.70 -2.17
CA VAL A 41 -12.49 29.26 -0.92
C VAL A 41 -12.14 30.74 -0.74
N GLU A 42 -10.93 31.17 -1.11
CA GLU A 42 -10.52 32.57 -0.96
C GLU A 42 -11.32 33.51 -1.87
N GLU A 43 -11.56 33.13 -3.13
CA GLU A 43 -12.44 33.89 -4.03
C GLU A 43 -13.87 33.96 -3.51
N VAL A 44 -14.39 32.87 -2.94
CA VAL A 44 -15.72 32.86 -2.32
C VAL A 44 -15.75 33.81 -1.11
N ARG A 45 -14.72 33.80 -0.25
CA ARG A 45 -14.62 34.70 0.91
C ARG A 45 -14.60 36.17 0.50
N GLU A 46 -13.82 36.50 -0.52
CA GLU A 46 -13.76 37.87 -1.07
C GLU A 46 -15.12 38.32 -1.60
N ARG A 47 -15.81 37.48 -2.38
CA ARG A 47 -17.14 37.77 -2.90
C ARG A 47 -18.16 37.99 -1.78
N ILE A 48 -18.26 37.05 -0.85
CA ILE A 48 -19.32 37.10 0.18
C ILE A 48 -19.13 38.24 1.19
N ALA A 49 -17.96 38.88 1.23
CA ALA A 49 -17.72 40.03 2.09
C ALA A 49 -18.68 41.20 1.80
N ALA A 50 -19.23 41.29 0.59
CA ALA A 50 -20.22 42.30 0.22
C ALA A 50 -21.55 42.21 1.02
N TRP A 51 -21.84 41.06 1.64
CA TRP A 51 -23.08 40.83 2.39
C TRP A 51 -22.92 40.91 3.92
N ASP A 52 -21.78 41.41 4.43
CA ASP A 52 -21.56 41.72 5.85
C ASP A 52 -22.05 40.64 6.83
N GLY A 53 -21.69 39.38 6.56
CA GLY A 53 -22.04 38.24 7.41
C GLY A 53 -23.41 37.60 7.17
N ARG A 54 -24.25 38.14 6.27
CA ARG A 54 -25.51 37.48 5.85
C ARG A 54 -25.29 36.18 5.07
N ILE A 55 -24.10 36.00 4.52
CA ILE A 55 -23.62 34.76 3.88
C ILE A 55 -22.35 34.31 4.60
N SER A 56 -22.25 33.01 4.84
CA SER A 56 -21.09 32.34 5.44
C SER A 56 -20.61 31.19 4.57
N VAL A 57 -19.30 30.90 4.60
CA VAL A 57 -18.77 29.64 4.04
C VAL A 57 -19.20 28.49 4.94
N ALA A 58 -20.07 27.63 4.43
CA ALA A 58 -20.62 26.49 5.15
C ALA A 58 -19.70 25.27 5.09
N ALA A 59 -19.12 24.99 3.93
CA ALA A 59 -18.23 23.86 3.73
C ALA A 59 -17.18 24.13 2.66
N VAL A 60 -15.97 23.64 2.90
CA VAL A 60 -14.88 23.54 1.94
C VAL A 60 -14.69 22.05 1.65
N ASN A 61 -15.32 21.56 0.58
CA ASN A 61 -15.33 20.13 0.26
C ASN A 61 -14.14 19.70 -0.61
N GLY A 62 -13.56 20.65 -1.36
CA GLY A 62 -12.41 20.47 -2.23
C GLY A 62 -11.98 21.81 -2.84
N PRO A 63 -10.87 21.84 -3.62
CA PRO A 63 -10.23 23.08 -4.09
C PRO A 63 -11.14 24.04 -4.87
N GLY A 64 -12.18 23.52 -5.52
CA GLY A 64 -13.20 24.31 -6.25
C GLY A 64 -14.62 23.88 -5.92
N ALA A 65 -14.85 23.33 -4.73
CA ALA A 65 -16.14 22.76 -4.31
C ALA A 65 -16.57 23.33 -2.97
N ILE A 66 -17.10 24.56 -2.99
CA ILE A 66 -17.47 25.31 -1.78
C ILE A 66 -18.99 25.30 -1.64
N VAL A 67 -19.46 25.29 -0.39
CA VAL A 67 -20.86 25.54 -0.06
C VAL A 67 -20.93 26.80 0.78
N VAL A 68 -21.83 27.69 0.42
CA VAL A 68 -22.20 28.86 1.23
C VAL A 68 -23.60 28.68 1.81
N SER A 69 -23.86 29.34 2.92
CA SER A 69 -25.15 29.33 3.62
C SER A 69 -25.49 30.72 4.11
N GLY A 70 -26.76 31.10 4.09
CA GLY A 70 -27.15 32.43 4.51
C GLY A 70 -28.61 32.73 4.25
N GLU A 71 -28.93 34.03 4.23
CA GLU A 71 -30.27 34.51 3.93
C GLU A 71 -30.67 34.20 2.47
N PRO A 72 -31.93 33.82 2.20
CA PRO A 72 -32.37 33.44 0.87
C PRO A 72 -32.17 34.54 -0.19
N ASP A 73 -32.42 35.79 0.18
CA ASP A 73 -32.32 36.93 -0.74
C ASP A 73 -30.87 37.22 -1.11
N ALA A 74 -29.97 37.20 -0.12
CA ALA A 74 -28.53 37.35 -0.34
C ALA A 74 -27.96 36.22 -1.20
N LEU A 75 -28.40 34.97 -0.99
CA LEU A 75 -27.99 33.84 -1.82
C LEU A 75 -28.47 33.96 -3.27
N ARG A 76 -29.67 34.52 -3.51
CA ARG A 76 -30.19 34.78 -4.86
C ARG A 76 -29.39 35.87 -5.58
N GLU A 77 -29.00 36.92 -4.86
CA GLU A 77 -28.11 37.98 -5.39
C GLU A 77 -26.75 37.39 -5.79
N LEU A 78 -26.10 36.65 -4.87
CA LEU A 78 -24.82 35.97 -5.15
C LEU A 78 -24.93 34.98 -6.32
N GLN A 79 -26.04 34.23 -6.41
CA GLN A 79 -26.28 33.33 -7.52
C GLN A 79 -26.30 34.08 -8.86
N ALA A 80 -27.02 35.21 -8.93
CA ALA A 80 -27.11 36.02 -10.15
C ALA A 80 -25.75 36.61 -10.55
N GLU A 81 -24.94 37.04 -9.58
CA GLU A 81 -23.56 37.48 -9.82
C GLU A 81 -22.68 36.35 -10.39
N CYS A 82 -22.72 35.17 -9.78
CA CYS A 82 -22.01 34.01 -10.29
C CYS A 82 -22.45 33.65 -11.72
N GLU A 83 -23.75 33.64 -11.99
CA GLU A 83 -24.29 33.33 -13.31
C GLU A 83 -23.86 34.35 -14.37
N ALA A 84 -23.82 35.65 -14.02
CA ALA A 84 -23.36 36.71 -14.92
C ALA A 84 -21.87 36.55 -15.31
N GLU A 85 -21.06 35.97 -14.42
CA GLU A 85 -19.63 35.72 -14.63
C GLU A 85 -19.33 34.32 -15.17
N GLY A 86 -20.36 33.51 -15.44
CA GLY A 86 -20.19 32.13 -15.91
C GLY A 86 -19.70 31.14 -14.85
N VAL A 87 -19.74 31.53 -13.57
CA VAL A 87 -19.42 30.66 -12.43
C VAL A 87 -20.61 29.77 -12.11
N ARG A 88 -20.36 28.46 -12.02
CA ARG A 88 -21.41 27.51 -11.62
C ARG A 88 -21.78 27.69 -10.15
N ALA A 89 -23.00 28.15 -9.91
CA ALA A 89 -23.63 28.22 -8.61
C ALA A 89 -24.97 27.45 -8.64
N LYS A 90 -25.27 26.67 -7.60
CA LYS A 90 -26.50 25.88 -7.53
C LYS A 90 -27.06 25.83 -6.12
N LEU A 91 -28.31 26.27 -5.97
CA LEU A 91 -29.05 26.13 -4.72
C LEU A 91 -29.22 24.65 -4.33
N ILE A 92 -29.01 24.38 -3.05
CA ILE A 92 -29.23 23.07 -2.43
C ILE A 92 -30.67 23.06 -1.92
N PRO A 93 -31.46 21.99 -2.13
CA PRO A 93 -32.86 21.93 -1.72
C PRO A 93 -33.00 21.75 -0.20
N VAL A 94 -32.68 22.81 0.54
CA VAL A 94 -32.82 22.96 1.99
C VAL A 94 -33.33 24.37 2.29
N ASP A 95 -34.08 24.52 3.38
CA ASP A 95 -34.74 25.77 3.78
C ASP A 95 -34.15 26.36 5.08
N TYR A 96 -32.91 26.00 5.42
CA TYR A 96 -32.19 26.51 6.59
C TYR A 96 -30.71 26.75 6.26
N ALA A 97 -30.08 27.69 6.96
CA ALA A 97 -28.67 28.01 6.79
C ALA A 97 -27.79 27.42 7.92
N SER A 98 -27.50 26.12 7.85
CA SER A 98 -26.48 25.51 8.72
C SER A 98 -25.08 26.05 8.43
N HIS A 99 -24.18 25.99 9.41
CA HIS A 99 -22.80 26.50 9.31
C HIS A 99 -22.71 28.03 9.12
N SER A 100 -23.68 28.76 9.70
CA SER A 100 -23.81 30.22 9.64
C SER A 100 -24.17 30.81 11.00
N ALA A 101 -24.14 32.14 11.11
CA ALA A 101 -24.57 32.87 12.30
C ALA A 101 -26.04 32.58 12.71
N GLN A 102 -26.89 32.12 11.80
CA GLN A 102 -28.28 31.75 12.14
C GLN A 102 -28.35 30.62 13.17
N VAL A 103 -27.34 29.74 13.21
CA VAL A 103 -27.31 28.61 14.15
C VAL A 103 -27.23 29.06 15.62
N GLU A 104 -26.75 30.27 15.90
CA GLU A 104 -26.74 30.84 17.26
C GLU A 104 -28.14 30.87 17.90
N GLN A 105 -29.20 30.99 17.09
CA GLN A 105 -30.59 30.99 17.57
C GLN A 105 -30.99 29.71 18.30
N ILE A 106 -30.34 28.58 17.98
CA ILE A 106 -30.61 27.27 18.59
C ILE A 106 -29.44 26.74 19.41
N HIS A 107 -28.37 27.52 19.60
CA HIS A 107 -27.15 27.09 20.28
C HIS A 107 -27.43 26.54 21.69
N ASP A 108 -28.11 27.32 22.53
CA ASP A 108 -28.39 26.94 23.93
C ASP A 108 -29.35 25.75 24.02
N GLU A 109 -30.29 25.66 23.08
CA GLU A 109 -31.14 24.48 22.96
C GLU A 109 -30.32 23.22 22.63
N LEU A 110 -29.38 23.28 21.68
CA LEU A 110 -28.52 22.16 21.32
C LEU A 110 -27.69 21.69 22.52
N LEU A 111 -27.08 22.62 23.27
CA LEU A 111 -26.31 22.28 24.47
C LEU A 111 -27.17 21.52 25.48
N ARG A 112 -28.38 22.01 25.75
CA ARG A 112 -29.30 21.40 26.71
C ARG A 112 -29.79 20.02 26.26
N ILE A 113 -30.24 19.88 25.01
CA ILE A 113 -30.85 18.62 24.54
C ILE A 113 -29.80 17.52 24.31
N LEU A 114 -28.54 17.90 24.03
CA LEU A 114 -27.45 16.96 23.79
C LEU A 114 -26.59 16.69 25.04
N ALA A 115 -26.71 17.45 26.13
CA ALA A 115 -26.00 17.21 27.39
C ALA A 115 -26.03 15.74 27.91
N PRO A 116 -27.09 14.94 27.67
CA PRO A 116 -27.12 13.55 28.11
C PRO A 116 -26.22 12.57 27.34
N ILE A 117 -25.63 12.94 26.19
CA ILE A 117 -24.79 12.00 25.43
C ILE A 117 -23.53 11.61 26.22
N ARG A 118 -22.99 10.41 25.94
CA ARG A 118 -21.80 9.88 26.62
C ARG A 118 -20.73 9.44 25.62
N PRO A 119 -19.92 10.39 25.11
CA PRO A 119 -18.83 10.08 24.20
C PRO A 119 -17.75 9.24 24.88
N ARG A 120 -17.03 8.45 24.08
CA ARG A 120 -15.97 7.55 24.55
C ARG A 120 -14.79 7.61 23.60
N THR A 121 -13.59 7.31 24.09
CA THR A 121 -12.40 7.18 23.23
C THR A 121 -12.54 5.96 22.31
N SER A 122 -12.32 6.22 21.02
CA SER A 122 -12.34 5.24 19.94
C SER A 122 -10.93 4.74 19.65
N ARG A 123 -10.80 3.48 19.20
CA ARG A 123 -9.56 2.94 18.64
C ARG A 123 -9.38 3.28 17.15
N THR A 124 -10.49 3.57 16.47
CA THR A 124 -10.49 4.06 15.08
C THR A 124 -10.20 5.55 15.10
N LEU A 125 -9.22 5.98 14.29
CA LEU A 125 -8.89 7.39 14.11
C LEU A 125 -10.12 8.19 13.66
N PHE A 126 -10.39 9.31 14.33
CA PHE A 126 -11.45 10.24 13.97
C PHE A 126 -10.83 11.58 13.60
N HIS A 127 -10.88 11.92 12.31
CA HIS A 127 -10.47 13.23 11.81
C HIS A 127 -11.67 14.17 11.83
N SER A 128 -11.62 15.22 12.64
CA SER A 128 -12.75 16.15 12.75
C SER A 128 -12.69 17.18 11.63
N THR A 129 -13.79 17.31 10.88
CA THR A 129 -13.96 18.40 9.91
C THR A 129 -14.37 19.72 10.56
N VAL A 130 -14.56 19.77 11.88
CA VAL A 130 -14.77 21.02 12.62
C VAL A 130 -13.41 21.64 12.93
N THR A 131 -12.50 20.86 13.50
CA THR A 131 -11.17 21.34 13.88
C THR A 131 -10.16 21.29 12.72
N GLY A 132 -10.35 20.38 11.76
CA GLY A 132 -9.37 20.09 10.70
C GLY A 132 -8.32 19.04 11.10
N GLU A 133 -8.41 18.49 12.31
CA GLU A 133 -7.36 17.67 12.93
C GLU A 133 -7.91 16.35 13.51
N PRO A 134 -7.04 15.35 13.80
CA PRO A 134 -7.41 14.20 14.61
C PRO A 134 -7.95 14.63 15.97
N LEU A 135 -9.03 13.97 16.41
CA LEU A 135 -9.71 14.27 17.67
C LEU A 135 -10.00 12.98 18.43
N ASP A 136 -9.69 12.96 19.74
CA ASP A 136 -10.22 11.92 20.62
C ASP A 136 -11.74 12.01 20.67
N THR A 137 -12.42 10.92 20.31
CA THR A 137 -13.87 10.89 20.26
C THR A 137 -14.55 11.06 21.63
N ALA A 138 -13.80 10.97 22.74
CA ALA A 138 -14.29 11.40 24.06
C ALA A 138 -14.66 12.90 24.11
N GLY A 139 -14.10 13.71 23.21
CA GLY A 139 -14.42 15.13 23.05
C GLY A 139 -15.67 15.44 22.21
N LEU A 140 -16.41 14.43 21.73
CA LEU A 140 -17.62 14.61 20.90
C LEU A 140 -18.87 14.94 21.74
N ASP A 141 -18.73 15.89 22.67
CA ASP A 141 -19.76 16.33 23.60
C ASP A 141 -20.82 17.26 22.95
N ALA A 142 -21.77 17.74 23.75
CA ALA A 142 -22.83 18.63 23.28
C ALA A 142 -22.27 19.92 22.65
N ALA A 143 -21.18 20.47 23.21
CA ALA A 143 -20.54 21.66 22.68
C ALA A 143 -19.85 21.40 21.34
N TYR A 144 -19.24 20.22 21.16
CA TYR A 144 -18.72 19.79 19.86
C TYR A 144 -19.82 19.72 18.82
N TRP A 145 -20.99 19.15 19.14
CA TRP A 145 -22.09 19.04 18.16
C TRP A 145 -22.75 20.38 17.85
N ALA A 146 -22.78 21.32 18.80
CA ALA A 146 -23.18 22.70 18.55
C ALA A 146 -22.19 23.40 17.60
N ARG A 147 -20.87 23.30 17.85
CA ARG A 147 -19.82 23.78 16.92
C ARG A 147 -19.93 23.12 15.56
N ASN A 148 -20.17 21.81 15.50
CA ASN A 148 -20.32 21.08 14.24
C ASN A 148 -21.47 21.59 13.37
N LEU A 149 -22.56 22.09 13.97
CA LEU A 149 -23.64 22.70 13.20
C LEU A 149 -23.34 24.16 12.83
N ARG A 150 -22.54 24.86 13.64
CA ARG A 150 -22.28 26.31 13.53
C ARG A 150 -21.10 26.67 12.65
N GLU A 151 -20.02 25.90 12.71
CA GLU A 151 -18.72 26.22 12.09
C GLU A 151 -18.60 25.60 10.69
N THR A 152 -17.71 26.16 9.88
CA THR A 152 -17.42 25.66 8.53
C THR A 152 -16.92 24.21 8.55
N VAL A 153 -17.43 23.38 7.64
CA VAL A 153 -16.93 22.01 7.43
C VAL A 153 -15.64 22.04 6.61
N ARG A 154 -14.52 21.62 7.20
CA ARG A 154 -13.16 21.63 6.64
C ARG A 154 -12.79 20.26 6.03
N LEU A 155 -13.58 19.79 5.06
CA LEU A 155 -13.40 18.44 4.49
C LEU A 155 -12.17 18.34 3.59
N GLU A 156 -11.86 19.35 2.78
CA GLU A 156 -10.64 19.37 1.95
C GLU A 156 -9.40 19.21 2.84
N GLU A 157 -9.30 20.02 3.90
CA GLU A 157 -8.19 19.98 4.85
C GLU A 157 -8.06 18.58 5.49
N ALA A 158 -9.18 17.99 5.94
CA ALA A 158 -9.18 16.64 6.49
C ALA A 158 -8.73 15.59 5.47
N THR A 159 -9.15 15.72 4.20
CA THR A 159 -8.74 14.81 3.12
C THR A 159 -7.24 14.92 2.86
N ARG A 160 -6.71 16.15 2.80
CA ARG A 160 -5.28 16.42 2.63
C ARG A 160 -4.46 15.86 3.79
N ALA A 161 -4.89 16.08 5.02
CA ALA A 161 -4.23 15.55 6.21
C ALA A 161 -4.18 14.01 6.20
N LEU A 162 -5.27 13.34 5.81
CA LEU A 162 -5.31 11.88 5.68
C LEU A 162 -4.39 11.38 4.55
N LEU A 163 -4.30 12.09 3.42
CA LEU A 163 -3.36 11.79 2.36
C LEU A 163 -1.90 11.87 2.83
N THR A 164 -1.55 12.95 3.53
CA THR A 164 -0.23 13.13 4.15
C THR A 164 0.05 12.04 5.18
N GLY A 165 -0.98 11.60 5.93
CA GLY A 165 -0.91 10.48 6.87
C GLY A 165 -0.79 9.10 6.24
N GLY A 166 -0.70 9.00 4.91
CA GLY A 166 -0.48 7.72 4.20
C GLY A 166 -1.76 6.98 3.82
N HIS A 167 -2.95 7.55 4.03
CA HIS A 167 -4.20 6.94 3.57
C HIS A 167 -4.30 7.00 2.03
N ARG A 168 -4.70 5.90 1.39
CA ARG A 168 -4.73 5.74 -0.07
C ARG A 168 -6.07 5.25 -0.63
N LEU A 169 -7.03 4.95 0.24
CA LEU A 169 -8.37 4.51 -0.14
C LEU A 169 -9.40 5.27 0.70
N PHE A 170 -10.28 6.01 0.02
CA PHE A 170 -11.38 6.75 0.62
C PHE A 170 -12.70 6.13 0.17
N VAL A 171 -13.54 5.76 1.15
CA VAL A 171 -14.84 5.13 0.89
C VAL A 171 -15.95 6.05 1.38
N GLU A 172 -16.71 6.62 0.45
CA GLU A 172 -17.91 7.40 0.75
C GLU A 172 -19.09 6.46 1.01
N VAL A 173 -19.42 6.30 2.29
CA VAL A 173 -20.56 5.48 2.74
C VAL A 173 -21.85 6.30 2.69
N SER A 174 -22.50 6.30 1.53
CA SER A 174 -23.69 7.10 1.24
C SER A 174 -24.65 6.40 0.26
N PRO A 175 -25.95 6.79 0.24
CA PRO A 175 -26.92 6.29 -0.74
C PRO A 175 -26.63 6.77 -2.17
N HIS A 176 -25.79 7.81 -2.33
CA HIS A 176 -25.31 8.32 -3.61
C HIS A 176 -24.04 9.15 -3.37
N PRO A 177 -22.95 8.95 -4.14
CA PRO A 177 -21.73 9.73 -3.98
C PRO A 177 -21.97 11.20 -4.28
N VAL A 178 -21.67 12.06 -3.31
CA VAL A 178 -21.77 13.52 -3.43
C VAL A 178 -20.45 14.23 -3.13
N LEU A 179 -19.52 13.56 -2.44
CA LEU A 179 -18.22 14.13 -2.07
C LEU A 179 -17.07 13.53 -2.89
N ALA A 180 -17.27 12.36 -3.50
CA ALA A 180 -16.23 11.64 -4.24
C ALA A 180 -15.44 12.53 -5.22
N ALA A 181 -16.11 13.29 -6.09
CA ALA A 181 -15.45 14.16 -7.07
C ALA A 181 -14.63 15.30 -6.41
N ALA A 182 -15.11 15.86 -5.28
CA ALA A 182 -14.37 16.90 -4.57
C ALA A 182 -13.13 16.33 -3.85
N MET A 183 -13.25 15.12 -3.32
CA MET A 183 -12.12 14.39 -2.74
C MET A 183 -11.09 14.01 -3.82
N GLU A 184 -11.52 13.52 -4.99
CA GLU A 184 -10.64 13.22 -6.13
C GLU A 184 -9.86 14.46 -6.57
N ALA A 185 -10.52 15.61 -6.70
CA ALA A 185 -9.85 16.88 -7.01
C ALA A 185 -8.83 17.28 -5.92
N THR A 186 -9.11 16.97 -4.66
CA THR A 186 -8.16 17.20 -3.55
C THR A 186 -6.94 16.27 -3.64
N VAL A 187 -7.16 15.00 -4.01
CA VAL A 187 -6.08 14.02 -4.24
C VAL A 187 -5.18 14.46 -5.38
N GLU A 188 -5.78 14.88 -6.51
CA GLU A 188 -5.06 15.39 -7.68
C GLU A 188 -4.26 16.65 -7.33
N ALA A 189 -4.88 17.62 -6.65
CA ALA A 189 -4.21 18.86 -6.22
C ALA A 189 -3.11 18.64 -5.15
N ALA A 190 -3.03 17.44 -4.57
CA ALA A 190 -1.96 17.07 -3.63
C ALA A 190 -0.86 16.23 -4.31
N ASP A 191 -0.89 16.08 -5.64
CA ASP A 191 -0.03 15.16 -6.41
C ASP A 191 -0.03 13.74 -5.81
N GLY A 192 -1.16 13.34 -5.22
CA GLY A 192 -1.34 12.08 -4.51
C GLY A 192 -1.82 10.96 -5.42
N SER A 193 -1.62 9.72 -4.99
CA SER A 193 -2.25 8.55 -5.59
C SER A 193 -3.18 7.92 -4.56
N ALA A 194 -4.48 8.17 -4.66
CA ALA A 194 -5.48 7.55 -3.80
C ALA A 194 -6.76 7.26 -4.59
N ALA A 195 -7.41 6.14 -4.26
CA ALA A 195 -8.70 5.78 -4.81
C ALA A 195 -9.82 6.39 -3.96
N VAL A 196 -10.83 6.96 -4.62
CA VAL A 196 -12.05 7.45 -3.97
C VAL A 196 -13.22 6.67 -4.55
N ILE A 197 -13.99 6.01 -3.69
CA ILE A 197 -15.10 5.14 -4.11
C ILE A 197 -16.37 5.46 -3.35
N GLY A 198 -17.52 5.41 -4.03
CA GLY A 198 -18.84 5.50 -3.41
C GLY A 198 -19.45 4.13 -3.14
N THR A 199 -20.36 4.02 -2.16
CA THR A 199 -21.04 2.75 -1.84
C THR A 199 -22.27 2.46 -2.69
N LEU A 200 -23.25 3.37 -2.75
CA LEU A 200 -24.48 3.19 -3.52
C LEU A 200 -24.66 4.33 -4.51
N ARG A 201 -25.58 4.19 -5.46
CA ARG A 201 -25.94 5.27 -6.39
C ARG A 201 -27.47 5.40 -6.46
N ARG A 202 -27.95 6.59 -6.84
CA ARG A 202 -29.37 6.83 -7.06
C ARG A 202 -29.89 5.86 -8.11
N GLU A 203 -31.05 5.26 -7.85
CA GLU A 203 -31.66 4.18 -8.66
C GLU A 203 -30.82 2.89 -8.78
N GLU A 204 -29.68 2.78 -8.10
CA GLU A 204 -28.82 1.60 -8.07
C GLU A 204 -28.61 1.16 -6.61
N GLY A 205 -29.66 0.63 -6.01
CA GLY A 205 -29.60 0.05 -4.66
C GLY A 205 -29.19 -1.43 -4.65
N GLY A 206 -29.29 -2.03 -3.48
CA GLY A 206 -29.28 -3.49 -3.32
C GLY A 206 -27.90 -4.16 -3.29
N PRO A 207 -27.88 -5.51 -3.16
CA PRO A 207 -26.66 -6.27 -2.94
C PRO A 207 -25.67 -6.22 -4.10
N GLU A 208 -26.15 -6.10 -5.35
CA GLU A 208 -25.28 -6.08 -6.54
C GLU A 208 -24.42 -4.82 -6.60
N ARG A 209 -25.03 -3.63 -6.42
CA ARG A 209 -24.27 -2.37 -6.32
C ARG A 209 -23.28 -2.40 -5.16
N MET A 210 -23.70 -2.92 -4.01
CA MET A 210 -22.82 -3.04 -2.84
C MET A 210 -21.63 -3.96 -3.12
N LEU A 211 -21.85 -5.11 -3.76
CA LEU A 211 -20.78 -6.04 -4.16
C LEU A 211 -19.84 -5.41 -5.20
N LEU A 212 -20.36 -4.63 -6.13
CA LEU A 212 -19.54 -3.89 -7.09
C LEU A 212 -18.65 -2.86 -6.38
N SER A 213 -19.19 -2.09 -5.43
CA SER A 213 -18.38 -1.15 -4.64
C SER A 213 -17.36 -1.84 -3.75
N LEU A 214 -17.69 -3.02 -3.18
CA LEU A 214 -16.72 -3.84 -2.45
C LEU A 214 -15.60 -4.35 -3.37
N ALA A 215 -15.94 -4.81 -4.58
CA ALA A 215 -14.96 -5.23 -5.58
C ALA A 215 -14.06 -4.06 -6.01
N GLN A 216 -14.62 -2.87 -6.18
CA GLN A 216 -13.86 -1.64 -6.44
C GLN A 216 -12.89 -1.34 -5.29
N ALA A 217 -13.32 -1.44 -4.04
CA ALA A 217 -12.42 -1.29 -2.89
C ALA A 217 -11.30 -2.34 -2.91
N TYR A 218 -11.64 -3.60 -3.20
CA TYR A 218 -10.71 -4.73 -3.22
C TYR A 218 -9.62 -4.58 -4.29
N VAL A 219 -9.95 -4.14 -5.51
CA VAL A 219 -8.93 -3.89 -6.54
C VAL A 219 -8.01 -2.72 -6.20
N HIS A 220 -8.43 -1.86 -5.27
CA HIS A 220 -7.61 -0.77 -4.70
C HIS A 220 -6.96 -1.14 -3.36
N GLY A 221 -6.89 -2.44 -3.03
CA GLY A 221 -6.13 -2.95 -1.90
C GLY A 221 -6.91 -3.10 -0.59
N ALA A 222 -8.24 -2.89 -0.59
CA ALA A 222 -9.04 -3.23 0.58
C ALA A 222 -9.08 -4.75 0.81
N GLU A 223 -9.00 -5.16 2.07
CA GLU A 223 -9.27 -6.55 2.44
C GLU A 223 -10.78 -6.83 2.41
N ALA A 224 -11.18 -7.96 1.85
CA ALA A 224 -12.56 -8.41 1.79
C ALA A 224 -12.67 -9.89 2.18
N ASP A 225 -13.55 -10.20 3.13
CA ASP A 225 -13.87 -11.59 3.48
C ASP A 225 -14.85 -12.20 2.46
N TRP A 226 -14.29 -12.66 1.34
CA TRP A 226 -15.06 -13.38 0.32
C TRP A 226 -15.60 -14.73 0.82
N ARG A 227 -15.00 -15.35 1.84
CA ARG A 227 -15.49 -16.62 2.38
C ARG A 227 -16.79 -16.40 3.15
N GLY A 228 -16.85 -15.35 3.97
CA GLY A 228 -18.07 -14.91 4.64
C GLY A 228 -19.22 -14.66 3.67
N LEU A 229 -18.94 -14.13 2.47
CA LEU A 229 -19.95 -13.92 1.44
C LEU A 229 -20.61 -15.23 0.97
N PHE A 230 -19.89 -16.35 0.95
CA PHE A 230 -20.42 -17.65 0.50
C PHE A 230 -20.94 -18.54 1.64
N ALA A 231 -20.69 -18.18 2.90
CA ALA A 231 -21.11 -18.94 4.07
C ALA A 231 -22.63 -19.18 4.08
N GLY A 232 -23.05 -20.44 4.28
CA GLY A 232 -24.46 -20.81 4.33
C GLY A 232 -25.20 -20.83 2.98
N ARG A 233 -24.53 -20.52 1.85
CA ARG A 233 -25.14 -20.48 0.51
C ARG A 233 -24.96 -21.76 -0.32
N GLY A 234 -24.39 -22.81 0.27
CA GLY A 234 -24.15 -24.09 -0.43
C GLY A 234 -23.10 -24.01 -1.55
N ALA A 235 -22.27 -22.96 -1.56
CA ALA A 235 -21.20 -22.79 -2.54
C ALA A 235 -20.18 -23.95 -2.45
N ARG A 236 -19.71 -24.42 -3.61
CA ARG A 236 -18.73 -25.50 -3.72
C ARG A 236 -17.53 -25.00 -4.52
N ARG A 237 -16.35 -25.53 -4.20
CA ARG A 237 -15.16 -25.31 -5.03
C ARG A 237 -15.33 -26.08 -6.34
N VAL A 238 -14.91 -25.45 -7.43
CA VAL A 238 -14.88 -26.02 -8.78
C VAL A 238 -13.50 -25.78 -9.37
N ASP A 239 -13.09 -26.62 -10.31
CA ASP A 239 -11.83 -26.43 -11.01
C ASP A 239 -11.90 -25.20 -11.93
N LEU A 240 -10.87 -24.36 -11.86
CA LEU A 240 -10.69 -23.19 -12.71
C LEU A 240 -9.35 -23.30 -13.45
N PRO A 241 -9.17 -22.57 -14.58
CA PRO A 241 -7.88 -22.48 -15.23
C PRO A 241 -6.77 -22.04 -14.25
N THR A 242 -5.58 -22.63 -14.40
CA THR A 242 -4.39 -22.23 -13.62
C THR A 242 -3.89 -20.84 -14.04
N TYR A 243 -2.95 -20.28 -13.28
CA TYR A 243 -2.40 -18.95 -13.55
C TYR A 243 -1.84 -18.82 -14.97
N ALA A 244 -2.24 -17.75 -15.67
CA ALA A 244 -1.77 -17.44 -17.01
C ALA A 244 -0.35 -16.82 -16.96
N PHE A 245 0.68 -17.67 -16.83
CA PHE A 245 2.08 -17.24 -16.80
C PHE A 245 2.45 -16.35 -18.01
N GLN A 246 2.94 -15.14 -17.72
CA GLN A 246 3.53 -14.22 -18.71
C GLN A 246 4.99 -14.62 -18.93
N ARG A 247 5.22 -15.57 -19.84
CA ARG A 247 6.51 -16.25 -19.98
C ARG A 247 7.54 -15.39 -20.72
N ALA A 248 8.75 -15.34 -20.19
CA ALA A 248 9.95 -14.91 -20.90
C ALA A 248 10.91 -16.08 -21.02
N ARG A 249 11.70 -16.11 -22.10
CA ARG A 249 12.74 -17.13 -22.28
C ARG A 249 13.92 -16.78 -21.37
N HIS A 250 14.17 -17.63 -20.39
CA HIS A 250 15.40 -17.60 -19.59
C HIS A 250 16.22 -18.83 -19.95
N TRP A 251 17.45 -18.61 -20.42
CA TRP A 251 18.39 -19.66 -20.78
C TRP A 251 19.80 -19.22 -20.38
N VAL A 252 20.55 -20.09 -19.72
CA VAL A 252 21.96 -19.87 -19.44
C VAL A 252 22.74 -20.41 -20.64
N GLU A 253 23.44 -19.52 -21.36
CA GLU A 253 24.37 -19.96 -22.38
C GLU A 253 25.57 -20.61 -21.69
N PRO A 254 25.91 -21.87 -22.03
CA PRO A 254 27.11 -22.49 -21.50
C PRO A 254 28.30 -21.65 -21.96
N GLN A 255 29.06 -21.09 -21.02
CA GLN A 255 30.36 -20.55 -21.33
C GLN A 255 31.24 -21.72 -21.76
N VAL A 256 31.42 -21.87 -23.06
CA VAL A 256 32.52 -22.65 -23.60
C VAL A 256 33.77 -21.85 -23.26
N GLY A 257 34.31 -22.07 -22.07
CA GLY A 257 35.68 -21.67 -21.76
C GLY A 257 36.60 -22.24 -22.83
N PRO A 258 37.70 -21.57 -23.18
CA PRO A 258 38.66 -22.12 -24.12
C PRO A 258 38.97 -23.55 -23.67
N VAL A 259 38.75 -24.52 -24.58
CA VAL A 259 39.24 -25.88 -24.40
C VAL A 259 40.69 -25.70 -23.99
N ALA A 260 41.03 -26.06 -22.75
CA ALA A 260 42.42 -26.02 -22.31
C ALA A 260 43.20 -26.81 -23.38
N GLU A 261 44.02 -26.10 -24.16
CA GLU A 261 45.03 -26.73 -24.99
C GLU A 261 45.68 -27.76 -24.09
N SER A 262 45.53 -29.04 -24.47
CA SER A 262 46.01 -30.23 -23.78
C SER A 262 47.01 -29.87 -22.68
N ALA A 263 46.50 -29.68 -21.46
CA ALA A 263 47.33 -29.50 -20.30
C ALA A 263 48.13 -30.80 -20.19
N THR A 264 49.35 -30.79 -20.72
CA THR A 264 50.35 -31.83 -20.51
C THR A 264 50.45 -31.92 -19.00
N GLY A 265 49.90 -32.99 -18.42
CA GLY A 265 49.89 -33.16 -16.98
C GLY A 265 51.33 -33.10 -16.46
N PRO A 266 51.57 -32.70 -15.20
CA PRO A 266 52.92 -32.58 -14.64
C PRO A 266 53.76 -33.86 -14.84
N ALA A 267 53.13 -35.04 -14.80
CA ALA A 267 53.76 -36.33 -15.06
C ALA A 267 54.22 -36.54 -16.52
N GLU A 268 53.52 -35.98 -17.52
CA GLU A 268 53.93 -36.07 -18.92
C GLU A 268 55.08 -35.10 -19.22
N ALA A 269 55.06 -33.92 -18.59
CA ALA A 269 56.16 -32.95 -18.69
C ALA A 269 57.46 -33.47 -18.06
N GLU A 270 57.38 -34.10 -16.89
CA GLU A 270 58.53 -34.71 -16.21
C GLU A 270 59.15 -35.84 -17.03
N PHE A 271 58.33 -36.69 -17.65
CA PHE A 271 58.79 -37.75 -18.55
C PHE A 271 59.58 -37.20 -19.75
N TRP A 272 59.04 -36.22 -20.47
CA TRP A 272 59.75 -35.65 -21.62
C TRP A 272 61.02 -34.90 -21.21
N SER A 273 61.02 -34.25 -20.04
CA SER A 273 62.23 -33.64 -19.50
C SER A 273 63.32 -34.67 -19.20
N ALA A 274 62.96 -35.85 -18.67
CA ALA A 274 63.92 -36.94 -18.45
C ALA A 274 64.50 -37.48 -19.77
N VAL A 275 63.66 -37.61 -20.81
CA VAL A 275 64.11 -38.02 -22.16
C VAL A 275 65.05 -36.99 -22.78
N GLU A 276 64.71 -35.70 -22.71
CA GLU A 276 65.52 -34.60 -23.27
C GLU A 276 66.88 -34.46 -22.57
N ASN A 277 66.93 -34.68 -21.26
CA ASN A 277 68.15 -34.60 -20.46
C ASN A 277 68.95 -35.92 -20.41
N ALA A 278 68.50 -36.96 -21.11
CA ALA A 278 69.08 -38.31 -21.08
C ALA A 278 69.22 -38.87 -19.65
N ASP A 279 68.25 -38.58 -18.78
CA ASP A 279 68.20 -39.05 -17.40
C ASP A 279 67.56 -40.45 -17.34
N LEU A 280 68.43 -41.47 -17.39
CA LEU A 280 68.02 -42.87 -17.40
C LEU A 280 67.39 -43.31 -16.08
N ASP A 281 67.83 -42.75 -14.94
CA ASP A 281 67.33 -43.11 -13.63
C ASP A 281 65.88 -42.63 -13.45
N THR A 282 65.59 -41.39 -13.85
CA THR A 282 64.22 -40.83 -13.79
C THR A 282 63.30 -41.53 -14.80
N LEU A 283 63.81 -41.86 -15.99
CA LEU A 283 63.03 -42.55 -17.04
C LEU A 283 62.65 -43.98 -16.62
N THR A 284 63.60 -44.74 -16.09
CA THR A 284 63.39 -46.12 -15.60
C THR A 284 62.45 -46.15 -14.40
N ALA A 285 62.58 -45.19 -13.47
CA ALA A 285 61.65 -45.03 -12.35
C ALA A 285 60.21 -44.70 -12.82
N THR A 286 60.05 -43.83 -13.81
CA THR A 286 58.73 -43.43 -14.34
C THR A 286 58.02 -44.59 -15.06
N LEU A 287 58.78 -45.41 -15.79
CA LEU A 287 58.26 -46.55 -16.56
C LEU A 287 58.20 -47.85 -15.77
N GLY A 288 58.94 -47.96 -14.66
CA GLY A 288 59.13 -49.19 -13.89
C GLY A 288 59.94 -50.23 -14.66
N ALA A 289 60.95 -49.80 -15.42
CA ALA A 289 61.82 -50.65 -16.23
C ALA A 289 63.22 -50.78 -15.60
N ASP A 290 63.95 -51.86 -15.89
CA ASP A 290 65.38 -51.95 -15.55
C ASP A 290 66.22 -51.11 -16.51
N ALA A 291 67.34 -50.55 -16.03
CA ALA A 291 68.21 -49.63 -16.80
C ALA A 291 68.79 -50.25 -18.07
N ASP A 292 69.02 -51.57 -18.08
CA ASP A 292 69.57 -52.32 -19.22
C ASP A 292 68.50 -53.11 -20.01
N ALA A 293 67.20 -52.85 -19.75
CA ALA A 293 66.12 -53.59 -20.39
C ALA A 293 66.10 -53.37 -21.92
N PRO A 294 65.94 -54.43 -22.75
CA PRO A 294 65.85 -54.26 -24.19
C PRO A 294 64.57 -53.48 -24.55
N LEU A 295 64.61 -52.73 -25.66
CA LEU A 295 63.49 -51.88 -26.09
C LEU A 295 62.18 -52.67 -26.28
N SER A 296 62.25 -53.96 -26.59
CA SER A 296 61.11 -54.87 -26.67
C SER A 296 60.34 -55.03 -25.35
N GLU A 297 61.00 -54.85 -24.21
CA GLU A 297 60.41 -54.88 -22.87
C GLU A 297 59.95 -53.49 -22.42
N VAL A 298 60.64 -52.43 -22.86
CA VAL A 298 60.29 -51.03 -22.52
C VAL A 298 59.06 -50.52 -23.29
N LEU A 299 58.88 -50.93 -24.55
CA LEU A 299 57.75 -50.47 -25.39
C LEU A 299 56.36 -50.77 -24.79
N PRO A 300 56.08 -51.98 -24.27
CA PRO A 300 54.84 -52.26 -23.54
C PRO A 300 54.65 -51.38 -22.30
N LEU A 301 55.72 -51.10 -21.55
CA LEU A 301 55.69 -50.25 -20.35
C LEU A 301 55.36 -48.79 -20.69
N LEU A 302 55.96 -48.25 -21.76
CA LEU A 302 55.64 -46.93 -22.32
C LEU A 302 54.17 -46.81 -22.74
N SER A 303 53.66 -47.83 -23.44
CA SER A 303 52.26 -47.88 -23.87
C SER A 303 51.31 -47.90 -22.67
N SER A 304 51.60 -48.74 -21.67
CA SER A 304 50.82 -48.83 -20.43
C SER A 304 50.83 -47.53 -19.64
N TRP A 305 52.00 -46.88 -19.51
CA TRP A 305 52.14 -45.58 -18.87
C TRP A 305 51.29 -44.51 -19.58
N ARG A 306 51.37 -44.41 -20.91
CA ARG A 306 50.59 -43.43 -21.69
C ARG A 306 49.07 -43.68 -21.62
N SER A 307 48.65 -44.95 -21.60
CA SER A 307 47.24 -45.30 -21.41
C SER A 307 46.74 -44.85 -20.03
N ARG A 308 47.51 -45.08 -18.96
CA ARG A 308 47.14 -44.64 -17.60
C ARG A 308 46.99 -43.12 -17.49
N LEU A 309 47.86 -42.35 -18.13
CA LEU A 309 47.73 -40.89 -18.16
C LEU A 309 46.46 -40.43 -18.90
N SER A 310 46.13 -41.09 -20.01
CA SER A 310 44.92 -40.77 -20.79
C SER A 310 43.65 -41.10 -20.01
N ASP A 311 43.63 -42.23 -19.30
CA ASP A 311 42.51 -42.63 -18.44
C ASP A 311 42.32 -41.66 -17.26
N GLN A 312 43.41 -41.20 -16.64
CA GLN A 312 43.36 -40.19 -15.57
C GLN A 312 42.84 -38.84 -16.07
N ALA A 313 43.29 -38.37 -17.24
CA ALA A 313 42.81 -37.13 -17.83
C ALA A 313 41.31 -37.19 -18.15
N LEU A 314 40.82 -38.34 -18.63
CA LEU A 314 39.39 -38.56 -18.87
C LEU A 314 38.59 -38.52 -17.56
N LEU A 315 39.09 -39.19 -16.51
CA LEU A 315 38.45 -39.17 -15.18
C LEU A 315 38.42 -37.76 -14.58
N ASP A 316 39.47 -36.98 -14.72
CA ASP A 316 39.52 -35.60 -14.26
C ASP A 316 38.59 -34.68 -15.08
N SER A 317 38.39 -34.96 -16.37
CA SER A 317 37.41 -34.23 -17.20
C SER A 317 35.96 -34.46 -16.76
N TRP A 318 35.69 -35.58 -16.07
CA TRP A 318 34.37 -35.91 -15.53
C TRP A 318 34.16 -35.40 -14.10
N ARG A 319 35.21 -34.89 -13.45
CA ARG A 319 35.13 -34.30 -12.12
C ARG A 319 34.79 -32.83 -12.24
N TYR A 320 33.60 -32.45 -11.78
CA TYR A 320 33.31 -31.04 -11.51
C TYR A 320 33.96 -30.66 -10.17
N ARG A 321 34.60 -29.48 -10.12
CA ARG A 321 34.97 -28.85 -8.86
C ARG A 321 33.87 -27.84 -8.50
N VAL A 322 33.33 -27.95 -7.29
CA VAL A 322 32.50 -26.90 -6.72
C VAL A 322 33.43 -25.83 -6.18
N GLY A 323 33.51 -24.71 -6.87
CA GLY A 323 34.16 -23.49 -6.39
C GLY A 323 33.09 -22.45 -6.09
N TRP A 324 33.15 -21.83 -4.92
CA TRP A 324 32.38 -20.63 -4.64
C TRP A 324 33.14 -19.43 -5.18
N GLN A 325 32.58 -18.78 -6.18
CA GLN A 325 33.13 -17.54 -6.73
C GLN A 325 32.29 -16.40 -6.18
N SER A 326 32.91 -15.50 -5.40
CA SER A 326 32.26 -14.26 -4.99
C SER A 326 31.95 -13.46 -6.25
N LEU A 327 30.67 -13.14 -6.48
CA LEU A 327 30.33 -12.13 -7.49
C LEU A 327 30.84 -10.79 -6.97
N ASP A 328 31.70 -10.13 -7.75
CA ASP A 328 32.10 -8.75 -7.47
C ASP A 328 30.86 -7.88 -7.31
N GLU A 329 30.87 -7.09 -6.23
CA GLU A 329 29.77 -6.27 -5.74
C GLU A 329 29.21 -5.32 -6.81
N GLN A 330 28.23 -5.78 -7.58
CA GLN A 330 27.22 -4.86 -8.08
C GLN A 330 26.26 -4.59 -6.93
N ARG A 331 26.41 -3.40 -6.34
CA ARG A 331 25.53 -2.85 -5.29
C ARG A 331 24.08 -3.26 -5.59
N PRO A 332 23.46 -4.13 -4.78
CA PRO A 332 22.10 -4.57 -5.06
C PRO A 332 21.18 -3.34 -5.07
N PRO A 333 20.19 -3.27 -5.98
CA PRO A 333 19.21 -2.19 -5.93
C PRO A 333 18.57 -2.19 -4.54
N ALA A 334 18.42 -1.00 -3.93
CA ALA A 334 17.83 -0.87 -2.60
C ALA A 334 16.45 -1.52 -2.58
N LEU A 335 16.34 -2.67 -1.92
CA LEU A 335 15.09 -3.40 -1.82
C LEU A 335 14.18 -2.65 -0.83
N PRO A 336 12.95 -2.27 -1.21
CA PRO A 336 12.07 -1.44 -0.39
C PRO A 336 11.43 -2.19 0.80
N ALA A 337 11.89 -3.39 1.15
CA ALA A 337 11.27 -4.24 2.17
C ALA A 337 12.31 -4.97 3.04
N ARG A 338 11.97 -5.17 4.31
CA ARG A 338 12.70 -6.05 5.24
C ARG A 338 12.61 -7.50 4.75
N LEU A 339 13.76 -8.12 4.50
CA LEU A 339 13.86 -9.55 4.20
C LEU A 339 14.21 -10.32 5.48
N LEU A 340 13.45 -11.37 5.76
CA LEU A 340 13.81 -12.37 6.77
C LEU A 340 14.67 -13.44 6.10
N VAL A 341 15.87 -13.67 6.64
CA VAL A 341 16.77 -14.74 6.18
C VAL A 341 16.73 -15.87 7.19
N ALA A 342 16.34 -17.06 6.74
CA ALA A 342 16.43 -18.27 7.56
C ALA A 342 17.87 -18.80 7.54
N VAL A 343 18.50 -18.82 8.71
CA VAL A 343 19.83 -19.40 8.91
C VAL A 343 19.70 -20.73 9.66
N PRO A 344 20.55 -21.74 9.36
CA PRO A 344 20.58 -22.99 10.12
C PRO A 344 20.83 -22.72 11.61
N ALA A 345 20.21 -23.50 12.50
CA ALA A 345 20.27 -23.30 13.95
C ALA A 345 21.70 -23.37 14.53
N GLU A 346 22.65 -23.93 13.79
CA GLU A 346 24.06 -24.07 14.18
C GLU A 346 24.96 -22.92 13.71
N ALA A 347 24.44 -21.96 12.93
CA ALA A 347 25.22 -20.83 12.43
C ALA A 347 25.42 -19.78 13.53
N GLY A 348 26.68 -19.50 13.88
CA GLY A 348 27.05 -18.46 14.83
C GLY A 348 26.93 -17.04 14.24
N PRO A 349 26.93 -15.98 15.07
CA PRO A 349 26.76 -14.59 14.63
C PRO A 349 27.87 -14.05 13.71
N ALA A 350 28.92 -14.83 13.44
CA ALA A 350 29.99 -14.49 12.51
C ALA A 350 29.77 -15.02 11.07
N ASP A 351 28.84 -15.95 10.86
CA ASP A 351 28.50 -16.47 9.52
C ASP A 351 27.50 -15.58 8.76
N SER A 352 27.06 -14.48 9.37
CA SER A 352 26.10 -13.53 8.79
C SER A 352 26.75 -12.37 8.02
N GLY A 353 27.93 -12.58 7.43
CA GLY A 353 28.63 -11.55 6.62
C GLY A 353 27.81 -11.02 5.43
N ALA A 354 26.67 -11.65 5.10
CA ALA A 354 25.71 -11.18 4.09
C ALA A 354 24.72 -10.10 4.61
N VAL A 355 24.80 -9.69 5.88
CA VAL A 355 23.91 -8.70 6.50
C VAL A 355 24.69 -7.43 6.91
N ASP A 356 25.47 -6.87 5.98
CA ASP A 356 26.04 -5.54 6.17
C ASP A 356 25.28 -4.51 5.32
N SER A 357 24.10 -4.12 5.81
CA SER A 357 23.53 -2.78 5.65
C SER A 357 22.18 -2.67 6.36
N GLY A 358 22.19 -2.06 7.55
CA GLY A 358 21.00 -1.49 8.18
C GLY A 358 20.21 -2.41 9.12
N ALA A 359 20.55 -2.35 10.41
CA ALA A 359 19.71 -2.71 11.56
C ALA A 359 18.88 -4.01 11.43
N ALA A 360 19.55 -5.16 11.55
CA ALA A 360 18.89 -6.44 11.75
C ALA A 360 18.65 -6.70 13.26
N GLU A 361 17.38 -6.69 13.69
CA GLU A 361 16.96 -7.31 14.95
C GLU A 361 16.82 -8.82 14.70
N THR A 362 17.59 -9.63 15.42
CA THR A 362 17.51 -11.09 15.39
C THR A 362 16.47 -11.57 16.41
N GLY A 363 15.44 -12.27 15.95
CA GLY A 363 14.45 -12.94 16.79
C GLY A 363 14.40 -14.43 16.47
N ALA A 364 14.68 -15.29 17.45
CA ALA A 364 14.55 -16.74 17.32
C ALA A 364 13.08 -17.15 17.45
N ILE A 365 12.56 -17.92 16.49
CA ILE A 365 11.24 -18.57 16.60
C ILE A 365 11.49 -20.08 16.66
N GLU A 366 11.29 -20.67 17.85
CA GLU A 366 11.27 -22.12 18.02
C GLU A 366 9.94 -22.68 17.52
N THR A 367 9.98 -23.42 16.40
CA THR A 367 8.84 -24.23 15.95
C THR A 367 8.96 -25.63 16.53
N GLY A 368 8.25 -25.89 17.64
CA GLY A 368 8.10 -27.23 18.19
C GLY A 368 7.37 -28.15 17.21
N ALA A 369 8.07 -29.15 16.68
CA ALA A 369 7.44 -30.24 15.94
C ALA A 369 6.71 -31.16 16.92
N ALA A 370 5.39 -31.21 16.83
CA ALA A 370 4.60 -32.27 17.43
C ALA A 370 4.87 -33.57 16.66
N GLU A 371 5.52 -34.53 17.31
CA GLU A 371 5.60 -35.91 16.83
C GLU A 371 4.17 -36.49 16.73
N ALA A 372 3.79 -36.95 15.54
CA ALA A 372 2.65 -37.80 15.32
C ALA A 372 3.13 -39.27 15.36
N GLY A 373 2.36 -40.10 16.07
CA GLY A 373 2.71 -41.48 16.44
C GLY A 373 2.61 -42.54 15.34
#